data_AF-A0A950VPM3-F1
#
_entry.id   AF-A0A950VPM3-F1
#
_cell.length_a   1.000
_cell.length_b   1.000
_cell.length_c   1.000
_cell.angle_alpha   90.00
_cell.angle_beta   90.00
_cell.angle_gamma   90.00
#
_symmetry.space_group_name_H-M   'P 1'
#
loop_
_entity.id
_entity.type
_entity.pdbx_description
1 polymer ?
#
loop_
_entity_poly.entity_id
_entity_poly.type
_entity_poly.pdbx_seq_one_letter_code
_entity_poly.pdbx_strand_id
1 'polypeptide(L)'
;MTNDSFFALAIAGMAVLFFGFVLLFSGYRFFMILLPIWGFFFGFGLGAQSVQAVVGDGFLATTASWVVGFVLAVVFGILSYLFFYAAVALVAAGLGYGIGVTLLEAVGINFGPVVWLAGVVVAIVLVTVALLLRVERVVIVVATGLLGAEVIVGTFLLLFGGRPEVEMFQNPVRAVLQQSPWWALVYIVLAVLGISAQLRDARRTEIVAYNRYAELSPAAH
;
A
#
# COMPACT_ATOMS: atom_id res chain seq x y z
N MET A 1 18.61 -23.76 -14.50
CA MET A 1 17.58 -23.76 -13.44
C MET A 1 17.10 -25.20 -13.32
N THR A 2 17.26 -25.85 -12.18
CA THR A 2 16.63 -27.15 -11.91
C THR A 2 15.11 -26.95 -11.84
N ASN A 3 14.32 -27.92 -12.31
CA ASN A 3 12.86 -27.76 -12.43
C ASN A 3 12.18 -27.35 -11.10
N ASP A 4 12.74 -27.74 -9.96
CA ASP A 4 12.26 -27.39 -8.62
C ASP A 4 12.31 -25.87 -8.35
N SER A 5 13.32 -25.18 -8.90
CA SER A 5 13.48 -23.72 -8.74
C SER A 5 12.45 -22.92 -9.54
N PHE A 6 12.05 -23.41 -10.71
CA PHE A 6 11.06 -22.73 -11.56
C PHE A 6 9.64 -22.90 -11.01
N PHE A 7 9.27 -24.11 -10.57
CA PHE A 7 7.93 -24.36 -10.03
C PHE A 7 7.64 -23.51 -8.78
N ALA A 8 8.62 -23.39 -7.87
CA ALA A 8 8.51 -22.52 -6.70
C ALA A 8 8.34 -21.05 -7.08
N LEU A 9 9.12 -20.57 -8.07
CA LEU A 9 9.02 -19.20 -8.60
C LEU A 9 7.67 -18.93 -9.26
N ALA A 10 7.14 -19.91 -10.00
CA ALA A 10 5.84 -19.82 -10.64
C ALA A 10 4.69 -19.74 -9.61
N ILE A 11 4.73 -20.56 -8.55
CA ILE A 11 3.74 -20.49 -7.47
C ILE A 11 3.83 -19.13 -6.75
N ALA A 12 5.03 -18.72 -6.37
CA ALA A 12 5.25 -17.44 -5.69
C ALA A 12 4.76 -16.27 -6.58
N GLY A 13 5.12 -16.28 -7.87
CA GLY A 13 4.68 -15.30 -8.83
C GLY A 13 3.15 -15.28 -8.99
N MET A 14 2.49 -16.43 -9.03
CA MET A 14 1.02 -16.51 -9.09
C MET A 14 0.37 -15.89 -7.85
N ALA A 15 0.91 -16.17 -6.66
CA ALA A 15 0.40 -15.60 -5.41
C ALA A 15 0.60 -14.07 -5.36
N VAL A 16 1.76 -13.59 -5.80
CA VAL A 16 2.07 -12.15 -5.86
C VAL A 16 1.23 -11.45 -6.93
N LEU A 17 0.99 -12.08 -8.09
CA LEU A 17 0.07 -11.56 -9.10
C LEU A 17 -1.35 -11.45 -8.58
N PHE A 18 -1.86 -12.50 -7.92
CA PHE A 18 -3.17 -12.46 -7.29
C PHE A 18 -3.28 -11.30 -6.29
N PHE A 19 -2.27 -11.15 -5.43
CA PHE A 19 -2.19 -10.03 -4.51
C PHE A 19 -2.16 -8.67 -5.23
N GLY A 20 -1.36 -8.54 -6.30
CA GLY A 20 -1.29 -7.35 -7.13
C GLY A 20 -2.64 -6.99 -7.77
N PHE A 21 -3.40 -7.97 -8.23
CA PHE A 21 -4.77 -7.77 -8.76
C PHE A 21 -5.75 -7.31 -7.68
N VAL A 22 -5.71 -7.91 -6.49
CA VAL A 22 -6.53 -7.48 -5.35
C VAL A 22 -6.19 -6.03 -4.98
N LEU A 23 -4.90 -5.68 -4.96
CA LEU A 23 -4.44 -4.34 -4.65
C LEU A 23 -4.84 -3.33 -5.74
N LEU A 24 -4.74 -3.72 -7.01
CA LEU A 24 -5.06 -2.87 -8.16
C LEU A 24 -6.55 -2.52 -8.25
N PHE A 25 -7.44 -3.49 -8.01
CA PHE A 25 -8.89 -3.33 -8.23
C PHE A 25 -9.73 -3.23 -6.96
N SER A 26 -9.22 -3.67 -5.82
CA SER A 26 -9.92 -3.66 -4.53
C SER A 26 -9.07 -3.07 -3.40
N GLY A 27 -8.03 -2.30 -3.74
CA GLY A 27 -7.04 -1.76 -2.82
C GLY A 27 -7.63 -0.99 -1.65
N TYR A 28 -8.57 -0.06 -1.88
CA TYR A 28 -9.20 0.69 -0.78
C TYR A 28 -9.93 -0.20 0.23
N ARG A 29 -10.71 -1.18 -0.24
CA ARG A 29 -11.43 -2.12 0.63
C ARG A 29 -10.44 -3.02 1.38
N PHE A 30 -9.41 -3.48 0.68
CA PHE A 30 -8.36 -4.30 1.26
C PHE A 30 -7.60 -3.52 2.34
N PHE A 31 -7.28 -2.25 2.11
CA PHE A 31 -6.64 -1.37 3.09
C PHE A 31 -7.47 -1.22 4.37
N MET A 32 -8.78 -1.01 4.23
CA MET A 32 -9.70 -0.91 5.38
C MET A 32 -9.73 -2.19 6.22
N ILE A 33 -9.66 -3.37 5.58
CA ILE A 33 -9.59 -4.67 6.27
C ILE A 33 -8.22 -4.85 6.94
N LEU A 34 -7.16 -4.38 6.28
CA LEU A 34 -5.79 -4.60 6.72
C LEU A 34 -5.41 -3.71 7.92
N LEU A 35 -6.01 -2.52 8.06
CA LEU A 35 -5.77 -1.61 9.18
C LEU A 35 -5.92 -2.25 10.58
N PRO A 36 -7.06 -2.88 10.93
CA PRO A 36 -7.21 -3.54 12.23
C PRO A 36 -6.29 -4.75 12.39
N ILE A 37 -5.94 -5.44 11.30
CA ILE A 37 -5.00 -6.56 11.33
C ILE A 37 -3.59 -6.06 11.67
N TRP A 38 -3.13 -4.97 11.04
CA TRP A 38 -1.87 -4.33 11.39
C TRP A 38 -1.88 -3.77 12.81
N GLY A 39 -2.97 -3.11 13.22
CA GLY A 39 -3.15 -2.65 14.59
C GLY A 39 -3.02 -3.79 15.59
N PHE A 40 -3.63 -4.94 15.30
CA PHE A 40 -3.54 -6.13 16.14
C PHE A 40 -2.10 -6.62 16.29
N PHE A 41 -1.38 -6.85 15.19
CA PHE A 41 0.01 -7.35 15.27
C PHE A 41 0.97 -6.33 15.89
N PHE A 42 0.78 -5.04 15.61
CA PHE A 42 1.54 -3.98 16.27
C PHE A 42 1.28 -3.97 17.77
N GLY A 43 0.03 -3.99 18.22
CA GLY A 43 -0.33 -4.04 19.63
C GLY A 43 0.20 -5.29 20.32
N PHE A 44 0.12 -6.44 19.66
CA PHE A 44 0.70 -7.69 20.16
C PHE A 44 2.20 -7.58 20.38
N GLY A 45 2.93 -7.13 19.36
CA GLY A 45 4.38 -6.94 19.42
C GLY A 45 4.78 -5.94 20.51
N LEU A 46 4.10 -4.79 20.57
CA LEU A 46 4.32 -3.76 21.58
C LEU A 46 4.10 -4.31 23.00
N GLY A 47 3.02 -5.06 23.22
CA GLY A 47 2.68 -5.62 24.53
C GLY A 47 3.69 -6.67 24.97
N ALA A 48 4.03 -7.61 24.09
CA ALA A 48 5.03 -8.63 24.36
C ALA A 48 6.43 -8.01 24.59
N GLN A 49 6.81 -7.02 23.79
CA GLN A 49 8.10 -6.31 23.93
C GLN A 49 8.15 -5.47 25.21
N SER A 50 7.03 -4.88 25.64
CA SER A 50 6.95 -4.12 26.90
C SER A 50 7.18 -5.03 28.10
N VAL A 51 6.58 -6.23 28.11
CA VAL A 51 6.83 -7.22 29.17
C VAL A 51 8.29 -7.69 29.15
N GLN A 52 8.85 -7.96 27.97
CA GLN A 52 10.28 -8.27 27.84
C GLN A 52 11.16 -7.15 28.40
N ALA A 53 10.86 -5.88 28.09
CA ALA A 53 11.65 -4.74 28.55
C ALA A 53 11.62 -4.56 30.09
N VAL A 54 10.52 -4.93 30.74
CA VAL A 54 10.35 -4.78 32.20
C VAL A 54 10.86 -6.00 32.97
N VAL A 55 10.58 -7.21 32.47
CA VAL A 55 10.89 -8.47 33.17
C VAL A 55 12.31 -8.95 32.84
N GLY A 56 12.82 -8.63 31.64
CA GLY A 56 14.15 -9.04 31.18
C GLY A 56 14.22 -10.45 30.55
N ASP A 57 13.10 -11.17 30.50
CA ASP A 57 13.00 -12.48 29.86
C ASP A 57 12.93 -12.39 28.32
N GLY A 58 12.98 -13.54 27.65
CA GLY A 58 12.83 -13.64 26.19
C GLY A 58 11.46 -13.16 25.67
N PHE A 59 11.42 -12.71 24.42
CA PHE A 59 10.17 -12.34 23.73
C PHE A 59 9.23 -13.55 23.68
N LEU A 60 7.99 -13.37 24.16
CA LEU A 60 6.98 -14.44 24.27
C LEU A 60 7.38 -15.63 25.19
N ALA A 61 8.37 -15.45 26.07
CA ALA A 61 8.86 -16.52 26.95
C ALA A 61 7.96 -16.78 28.17
N THR A 62 7.10 -15.82 28.52
CA THR A 62 6.26 -15.91 29.74
C THR A 62 4.77 -15.81 29.40
N THR A 63 3.91 -16.44 30.21
CA THR A 63 2.45 -16.28 30.07
C THR A 63 2.01 -14.81 30.14
N ALA A 64 2.70 -14.00 30.96
CA ALA A 64 2.44 -12.57 31.05
C ALA A 64 2.66 -11.83 29.72
N SER A 65 3.72 -12.17 28.97
CA SER A 65 4.00 -11.56 27.66
C SER A 65 2.92 -11.89 26.62
N TRP A 66 2.37 -13.10 26.65
CA TRP A 66 1.23 -13.49 25.81
C TRP A 66 -0.06 -12.74 26.18
N VAL A 67 -0.39 -12.69 27.47
CA VAL A 67 -1.61 -12.04 27.97
C VAL A 67 -1.58 -10.54 27.66
N VAL A 68 -0.50 -9.84 28.02
CA VAL A 68 -0.36 -8.40 27.74
C VAL A 68 -0.31 -8.14 26.24
N GLY A 69 0.39 -9.00 25.48
CA GLY A 69 0.39 -8.96 24.02
C GLY A 69 -1.02 -8.99 23.44
N PHE A 70 -1.83 -10.00 23.77
CA PHE A 70 -3.20 -10.10 23.24
C PHE A 70 -4.13 -8.97 23.69
N VAL A 71 -4.01 -8.52 24.94
CA VAL A 71 -4.78 -7.36 25.42
C VAL A 71 -4.48 -6.12 24.57
N LEU A 72 -3.21 -5.80 24.36
CA LEU A 72 -2.85 -4.66 23.51
C LEU A 72 -3.17 -4.90 22.03
N ALA A 73 -3.10 -6.14 21.54
CA ALA A 73 -3.49 -6.49 20.18
C ALA A 73 -4.97 -6.14 19.92
N VAL A 74 -5.87 -6.50 20.83
CA VAL A 74 -7.29 -6.16 20.73
C VAL A 74 -7.49 -4.65 20.82
N VAL A 75 -6.83 -3.98 21.77
CA VAL A 75 -6.93 -2.52 21.94
C VAL A 75 -6.49 -1.79 20.66
N PHE A 76 -5.32 -2.10 20.11
CA PHE A 76 -4.82 -1.45 18.89
C PHE A 76 -5.58 -1.88 17.63
N GLY A 77 -6.10 -3.11 17.57
CA GLY A 77 -6.99 -3.55 16.50
C GLY A 77 -8.30 -2.76 16.47
N ILE A 78 -8.88 -2.44 17.64
CA ILE A 78 -10.07 -1.58 17.74
C ILE A 78 -9.71 -0.13 17.42
N LEU A 79 -8.59 0.36 17.97
CA LEU A 79 -8.14 1.73 17.78
C LEU A 79 -7.55 2.01 16.38
N SER A 80 -7.38 1.00 15.52
CA SER A 80 -6.78 1.18 14.19
C SER A 80 -7.52 2.22 13.34
N TYR A 81 -8.84 2.34 13.50
CA TYR A 81 -9.64 3.35 12.82
C TYR A 81 -9.40 4.76 13.34
N LEU A 82 -8.98 4.93 14.60
CA LEU A 82 -8.53 6.23 15.13
C LEU A 82 -7.22 6.65 14.45
N PHE A 83 -6.36 5.68 14.11
CA PHE A 83 -5.13 5.90 13.35
C PHE A 83 -5.32 5.99 11.84
N PHE A 84 -6.57 5.98 11.33
CA PHE A 84 -6.84 6.08 9.89
C PHE A 84 -6.16 7.31 9.26
N TYR A 85 -6.29 8.49 9.89
CA TYR A 85 -5.65 9.71 9.39
C TYR A 85 -4.13 9.65 9.42
N ALA A 86 -3.55 9.00 10.44
CA ALA A 86 -2.10 8.78 10.50
C ALA A 86 -1.62 7.85 9.38
N ALA A 87 -2.36 6.77 9.12
CA ALA A 87 -2.05 5.85 8.03
C ALA A 87 -2.17 6.55 6.66
N VAL A 88 -3.21 7.36 6.45
CA VAL A 88 -3.37 8.17 5.24
C VAL A 88 -2.22 9.15 5.09
N ALA A 89 -1.80 9.83 6.17
CA ALA A 89 -0.67 10.74 6.13
C ALA A 89 0.62 10.01 5.74
N LEU A 90 0.89 8.82 6.27
CA LEU A 90 2.06 8.03 5.87
C LEU A 90 2.02 7.61 4.41
N VAL A 91 0.86 7.17 3.91
CA VAL A 91 0.68 6.80 2.49
C VAL A 91 0.85 8.03 1.59
N ALA A 92 0.25 9.16 1.97
CA ALA A 92 0.39 10.44 1.26
C ALA A 92 1.85 10.91 1.24
N ALA A 93 2.57 10.79 2.36
CA ALA A 93 3.98 11.13 2.44
C ALA A 93 4.82 10.27 1.51
N GLY A 94 4.62 8.95 1.52
CA GLY A 94 5.32 8.03 0.64
C GLY A 94 5.07 8.32 -0.84
N LEU A 95 3.81 8.56 -1.22
CA LEU A 95 3.44 8.94 -2.58
C LEU A 95 4.07 10.27 -3.00
N GLY A 96 3.94 11.32 -2.17
CA GLY A 96 4.50 12.62 -2.47
C GLY A 96 6.03 12.59 -2.58
N TYR A 97 6.69 11.85 -1.69
CA TYR A 97 8.13 11.63 -1.76
C TYR A 97 8.53 10.96 -3.08
N GLY A 98 7.85 9.86 -3.44
CA GLY A 98 8.10 9.14 -4.69
C GLY A 98 7.93 10.04 -5.91
N ILE A 99 6.87 10.85 -5.97
CA ILE A 99 6.66 11.82 -7.06
C ILE A 99 7.79 12.85 -7.12
N GLY A 100 8.18 13.44 -5.98
CA GLY A 100 9.24 14.45 -5.94
C GLY A 100 10.59 13.91 -6.39
N VAL A 101 10.94 12.68 -5.97
CA VAL A 101 12.18 12.01 -6.38
C VAL A 101 12.14 11.66 -7.87
N THR A 102 11.10 10.94 -8.31
CA THR A 102 10.98 10.44 -9.69
C THR A 102 10.97 11.56 -10.72
N LEU A 103 10.32 12.70 -10.44
CA LEU A 103 10.32 13.84 -11.36
C LEU A 103 11.70 14.46 -11.55
N LEU A 104 12.49 14.62 -10.49
CA LEU A 104 13.83 15.20 -10.61
C LEU A 104 14.82 14.23 -11.26
N GLU A 105 14.73 12.94 -10.93
CA GLU A 105 15.52 11.91 -11.58
C GLU A 105 15.18 11.80 -13.08
N ALA A 106 13.93 12.00 -13.46
CA ALA A 106 13.51 11.99 -14.86
C ALA A 106 14.11 13.13 -15.69
N VAL A 107 14.47 14.26 -15.08
CA VAL A 107 15.19 15.38 -15.74
C VAL A 107 16.71 15.17 -15.70
N GLY A 108 17.19 14.03 -15.18
CA GLY A 108 18.60 13.66 -15.15
C GLY A 108 19.36 14.13 -13.91
N ILE A 109 18.66 14.57 -12.86
CA ILE A 109 19.28 14.94 -11.58
C ILE A 109 19.44 13.67 -10.74
N ASN A 110 20.68 13.24 -10.53
CA ASN A 110 20.96 12.05 -9.73
C ASN A 110 20.53 12.23 -8.27
N PHE A 111 20.18 11.11 -7.61
CA PHE A 111 19.83 11.10 -6.20
C PHE A 111 20.94 11.70 -5.33
N GLY A 112 20.56 12.62 -4.46
CA GLY A 112 21.43 13.34 -3.56
C GLY A 112 20.63 14.24 -2.63
N PRO A 113 21.29 15.11 -1.84
CA PRO A 113 20.60 15.94 -0.85
C PRO A 113 19.48 16.82 -1.45
N VAL A 114 19.67 17.33 -2.67
CA VAL A 114 18.68 18.16 -3.37
C VAL A 114 17.43 17.35 -3.73
N VAL A 115 17.59 16.17 -4.34
CA VAL A 115 16.48 15.28 -4.72
C VAL A 115 15.75 14.77 -3.48
N TRP A 116 16.49 14.42 -2.43
CA TRP A 116 15.92 14.01 -1.15
C TRP A 116 15.08 15.12 -0.50
N LEU A 117 15.60 16.35 -0.40
CA LEU A 117 14.87 17.50 0.14
C LEU A 117 13.62 17.80 -0.67
N ALA A 118 13.71 17.79 -2.00
CA ALA A 118 12.57 18.01 -2.86
C ALA A 118 11.48 16.94 -2.66
N GLY A 119 11.87 15.66 -2.56
CA GLY A 119 10.96 14.57 -2.20
C GLY A 119 10.25 14.84 -0.86
N VAL A 120 10.99 15.24 0.17
CA VAL A 120 10.42 15.57 1.49
C VAL A 120 9.43 16.74 1.40
N VAL A 121 9.76 17.79 0.65
CA VAL A 121 8.86 18.93 0.45
C VAL A 121 7.56 18.49 -0.23
N VAL A 122 7.63 17.72 -1.31
CA VAL A 122 6.44 17.22 -2.01
C VAL A 122 5.63 16.27 -1.12
N ALA A 123 6.28 15.44 -0.31
CA ALA A 123 5.62 14.60 0.70
C ALA A 123 4.79 15.43 1.69
N ILE A 124 5.39 16.47 2.28
CA ILE A 124 4.72 17.36 3.24
C ILE A 124 3.53 18.06 2.58
N VAL A 125 3.71 18.57 1.36
CA VAL A 125 2.63 19.22 0.59
C VAL A 125 1.48 18.23 0.37
N LEU A 126 1.78 17.01 -0.08
CA LEU A 126 0.74 16.02 -0.38
C LEU A 126 -0.01 15.57 0.88
N VAL A 127 0.68 15.38 2.01
CA VAL A 127 0.05 15.09 3.31
C VAL A 127 -0.89 16.23 3.72
N THR A 128 -0.40 17.47 3.61
CA THR A 128 -1.17 18.65 4.01
C THR A 128 -2.44 18.77 3.15
N VAL A 129 -2.31 18.62 1.84
CA VAL A 129 -3.44 18.63 0.90
C VAL A 129 -4.41 17.48 1.21
N ALA A 130 -3.90 16.27 1.44
CA ALA A 130 -4.70 15.09 1.72
C ALA A 130 -5.62 15.28 2.93
N LEU A 131 -5.06 15.81 4.02
CA LEU A 131 -5.77 16.00 5.29
C LEU A 131 -6.66 17.24 5.29
N LEU A 132 -6.23 18.35 4.68
CA LEU A 132 -7.03 19.58 4.64
C LEU A 132 -8.23 19.48 3.70
N LEU A 133 -8.05 18.86 2.53
CA LEU A 133 -9.12 18.71 1.53
C LEU A 133 -9.98 17.48 1.74
N ARG A 134 -9.69 16.66 2.76
CA ARG A 134 -10.41 15.40 3.05
C ARG A 134 -10.51 14.47 1.83
N VAL A 135 -9.37 14.32 1.14
CA VAL A 135 -9.25 13.45 -0.06
C VAL A 135 -8.61 12.10 0.28
N GLU A 136 -8.74 11.65 1.54
CA GLU A 136 -8.06 10.46 2.08
C GLU A 136 -8.36 9.20 1.28
N ARG A 137 -9.63 9.03 0.87
CA ARG A 137 -10.04 7.90 0.03
C ARG A 137 -9.31 7.91 -1.31
N VAL A 138 -9.17 9.09 -1.95
CA VAL A 138 -8.51 9.21 -3.25
C VAL A 138 -7.02 8.88 -3.12
N VAL A 139 -6.37 9.34 -2.06
CA VAL A 139 -4.96 9.02 -1.78
C VAL A 139 -4.75 7.51 -1.70
N ILE A 140 -5.57 6.81 -0.93
CA ILE A 140 -5.46 5.34 -0.79
C ILE A 140 -5.72 4.64 -2.13
N VAL A 141 -6.74 5.06 -2.88
CA VAL A 141 -7.05 4.48 -4.19
C VAL A 141 -5.91 4.67 -5.17
N VAL A 142 -5.32 5.87 -5.23
CA VAL A 142 -4.17 6.15 -6.09
C VAL A 142 -2.96 5.32 -5.66
N ALA A 143 -2.65 5.30 -4.35
CA ALA A 143 -1.53 4.53 -3.82
C ALA A 143 -1.63 3.05 -4.15
N THR A 144 -2.77 2.43 -3.83
CA THR A 144 -2.99 1.00 -4.05
C THR A 144 -3.10 0.65 -5.53
N GLY A 145 -3.64 1.54 -6.36
CA GLY A 145 -3.64 1.36 -7.81
C GLY A 145 -2.24 1.36 -8.41
N LEU A 146 -1.38 2.30 -7.99
CA LEU A 146 0.02 2.36 -8.42
C LEU A 146 0.81 1.13 -7.93
N LEU A 147 0.72 0.81 -6.64
CA LEU A 147 1.38 -0.35 -6.06
C LEU A 147 0.90 -1.67 -6.68
N GLY A 148 -0.40 -1.82 -6.93
CA GLY A 148 -0.94 -3.02 -7.60
C GLY A 148 -0.40 -3.17 -9.02
N ALA A 149 -0.32 -2.08 -9.79
CA ALA A 149 0.26 -2.09 -11.12
C ALA A 149 1.77 -2.42 -11.08
N GLU A 150 2.50 -1.86 -10.11
CA GLU A 150 3.93 -2.13 -9.91
C GLU A 150 4.16 -3.60 -9.58
N VAL A 151 3.39 -4.16 -8.64
CA VAL A 151 3.46 -5.58 -8.27
C VAL A 151 3.19 -6.48 -9.47
N ILE A 152 2.17 -6.17 -10.28
CA ILE A 152 1.84 -6.97 -11.47
C ILE A 152 2.98 -6.90 -12.49
N VAL A 153 3.41 -5.70 -12.89
CA VAL A 153 4.47 -5.51 -13.90
C VAL A 153 5.79 -6.08 -13.41
N GLY A 154 6.18 -5.78 -12.18
CA GLY A 154 7.39 -6.31 -11.54
C GLY A 154 7.38 -7.84 -11.50
N THR A 155 6.26 -8.48 -11.16
CA THR A 155 6.17 -9.94 -11.13
C THR A 155 6.25 -10.55 -12.53
N PHE A 156 5.61 -9.95 -13.52
CA PHE A 156 5.73 -10.42 -14.92
C PHE A 156 7.18 -10.34 -15.41
N LEU A 157 7.89 -9.26 -15.09
CA LEU A 157 9.30 -9.10 -15.46
C LEU A 157 10.22 -10.06 -14.70
N LEU A 158 9.93 -10.35 -13.44
CA LEU A 158 10.68 -11.35 -12.67
C LEU A 158 10.49 -12.77 -13.24
N LEU A 159 9.29 -13.11 -13.69
CA LEU A 159 8.98 -14.44 -14.24
C LEU A 159 9.46 -14.61 -15.69
N PHE A 160 9.37 -13.57 -16.52
CA PHE A 160 9.51 -13.66 -17.97
C PHE A 160 10.55 -12.69 -18.57
N GLY A 161 11.01 -11.70 -17.82
CA GLY A 161 11.90 -10.62 -18.29
C GLY A 161 13.39 -10.97 -18.40
N GLY A 162 13.79 -12.19 -18.02
CA GLY A 162 15.19 -12.62 -18.08
C GLY A 162 15.94 -12.43 -16.75
N ARG A 163 17.27 -12.21 -16.81
CA ARG A 163 18.12 -12.22 -15.60
C ARG A 163 17.64 -11.16 -14.61
N PRO A 164 17.42 -11.51 -13.32
CA PRO A 164 17.20 -10.52 -12.29
C PRO A 164 18.52 -9.77 -12.08
N GLU A 165 18.66 -8.61 -12.72
CA GLU A 165 19.76 -7.72 -12.44
C GLU A 165 19.58 -7.22 -11.00
N VAL A 166 20.67 -7.16 -10.24
CA VAL A 166 20.70 -6.64 -8.87
C VAL A 166 20.07 -5.24 -8.80
N GLU A 167 20.08 -4.51 -9.92
CA GLU A 167 19.41 -3.23 -10.12
C GLU A 167 17.88 -3.28 -9.93
N MET A 168 17.18 -4.40 -10.20
CA MET A 168 15.75 -4.50 -9.91
C MET A 168 15.42 -4.38 -8.42
N PHE A 169 16.35 -4.79 -7.54
CA PHE A 169 16.17 -4.65 -6.09
C PHE A 169 16.51 -3.25 -5.58
N GLN A 170 17.26 -2.47 -6.36
CA GLN A 170 17.67 -1.11 -5.99
C GLN A 170 16.76 -0.04 -6.60
N ASN A 171 16.35 -0.22 -7.86
CA ASN A 171 15.43 0.68 -8.56
C ASN A 171 14.61 -0.11 -9.60
N PRO A 172 13.53 -0.80 -9.18
CA PRO A 172 12.74 -1.66 -10.05
C PRO A 172 12.16 -0.90 -11.25
N VAL A 173 11.73 0.35 -11.05
CA VAL A 173 11.17 1.19 -12.11
C VAL A 173 12.20 1.50 -13.20
N ARG A 174 13.44 1.83 -12.82
CA ARG A 174 14.50 2.12 -13.79
C ARG A 174 14.91 0.87 -14.58
N ALA A 175 15.02 -0.28 -13.91
CA ALA A 175 15.32 -1.55 -14.57
C ALA A 175 14.22 -1.96 -15.57
N VAL A 176 12.94 -1.76 -15.21
CA VAL A 176 11.78 -1.96 -16.10
C VAL A 176 11.88 -1.07 -17.36
N LEU A 177 12.17 0.21 -17.18
CA LEU A 177 12.23 1.20 -18.26
C LEU A 177 13.38 0.97 -19.23
N GLN A 178 14.51 0.43 -18.75
CA GLN A 178 15.69 0.16 -19.56
C GLN A 178 15.56 -1.10 -20.42
N GLN A 179 14.77 -2.10 -20.00
CA GLN A 179 14.54 -3.32 -20.79
C GLN A 179 13.62 -3.09 -21.99
N SER A 180 12.49 -2.40 -21.79
CA SER A 180 11.64 -1.95 -22.89
C SER A 180 10.67 -0.86 -22.42
N PRO A 181 10.64 0.32 -23.06
CA PRO A 181 9.72 1.40 -22.71
C PRO A 181 8.24 1.01 -22.86
N TRP A 182 7.94 -0.11 -23.52
CA TRP A 182 6.59 -0.66 -23.60
C TRP A 182 6.02 -1.05 -22.23
N TRP A 183 6.85 -1.55 -21.30
CA TRP A 183 6.38 -1.90 -19.96
C TRP A 183 5.96 -0.69 -19.11
N ALA A 184 6.53 0.49 -19.41
CA ALA A 184 6.07 1.76 -18.84
C ALA A 184 4.62 2.05 -19.23
N LEU A 185 4.29 1.83 -20.51
CA LEU A 185 2.94 2.01 -21.02
C LEU A 185 1.97 1.01 -20.38
N VAL A 186 2.37 -0.25 -20.25
CA VAL A 186 1.57 -1.28 -19.55
C VAL A 186 1.31 -0.88 -18.11
N TYR A 187 2.34 -0.42 -17.37
CA TYR A 187 2.22 0.07 -16.01
C TYR A 187 1.21 1.23 -15.91
N ILE A 188 1.35 2.25 -16.76
CA ILE A 188 0.46 3.41 -16.78
C ILE A 188 -0.98 2.98 -17.08
N VAL A 189 -1.19 2.13 -18.10
CA VAL A 189 -2.52 1.63 -18.46
C VAL A 189 -3.15 0.86 -17.30
N LEU A 190 -2.41 -0.06 -16.67
CA LEU A 190 -2.90 -0.82 -15.52
C LEU A 190 -3.26 0.10 -14.36
N ALA A 191 -2.38 1.03 -14.00
CA ALA A 191 -2.63 1.99 -12.92
C ALA A 191 -3.90 2.82 -13.19
N VAL A 192 -4.05 3.36 -14.40
CA VAL A 192 -5.25 4.12 -14.78
C VAL A 192 -6.51 3.27 -14.71
N LEU A 193 -6.46 2.03 -15.20
CA LEU A 193 -7.59 1.10 -15.14
C LEU A 193 -7.97 0.76 -13.69
N GLY A 194 -6.99 0.43 -12.85
CA GLY A 194 -7.18 0.10 -11.44
C GLY A 194 -7.79 1.25 -10.65
N ILE A 195 -7.19 2.44 -10.76
CA ILE A 195 -7.67 3.67 -10.11
C ILE A 195 -9.10 3.99 -10.57
N SER A 196 -9.36 3.93 -11.88
CA SER A 196 -10.68 4.23 -12.44
C SER A 196 -11.74 3.23 -11.96
N ALA A 197 -11.39 1.95 -11.89
CA ALA A 197 -12.29 0.89 -11.42
C ALA A 197 -12.64 1.08 -9.94
N GLN A 198 -11.64 1.32 -9.09
CA GLN A 198 -11.83 1.58 -7.66
C GLN A 198 -12.71 2.82 -7.40
N LEU A 199 -12.50 3.90 -8.16
CA LEU A 199 -13.33 5.12 -8.03
C LEU A 199 -14.78 4.91 -8.49
N ARG A 200 -15.02 4.10 -9.53
CA ARG A 200 -16.37 3.80 -10.03
C ARG A 200 -17.18 2.97 -9.03
N ASP A 201 -16.54 1.96 -8.46
CA ASP A 201 -17.18 1.07 -7.48
C ASP A 201 -17.60 1.81 -6.20
N ALA A 202 -16.78 2.77 -5.75
CA ALA A 202 -17.12 3.66 -4.65
C ALA A 202 -18.40 4.48 -4.93
N ARG A 203 -18.49 5.12 -6.11
CA ARG A 203 -19.67 5.91 -6.51
C ARG A 203 -20.94 5.07 -6.62
N ARG A 204 -20.83 3.85 -7.13
CA ARG A 204 -21.99 2.94 -7.27
C ARG A 204 -22.60 2.58 -5.91
N THR A 205 -21.76 2.37 -4.91
CA THR A 205 -22.21 2.02 -3.55
C THR A 205 -22.96 3.19 -2.90
N GLU A 206 -22.49 4.42 -3.12
CA GLU A 206 -23.12 5.65 -2.61
C GLU A 206 -24.51 5.89 -3.23
N ILE A 207 -24.66 5.71 -4.56
CA ILE A 207 -25.96 5.87 -5.25
C ILE A 207 -27.00 4.85 -4.73
N VAL A 208 -26.59 3.60 -4.54
CA VAL A 208 -27.50 2.55 -4.05
C VAL A 208 -27.98 2.84 -2.61
N ALA A 209 -27.09 3.34 -1.75
CA ALA A 209 -27.47 3.76 -0.41
C ALA A 209 -28.49 4.91 -0.44
N TYR A 210 -28.25 5.93 -1.27
CA TYR A 210 -29.16 7.07 -1.44
C TYR A 210 -30.56 6.64 -1.89
N ASN A 211 -30.65 5.79 -2.91
CA ASN A 211 -31.95 5.29 -3.40
C ASN A 211 -32.73 4.53 -2.31
N ARG A 212 -32.04 3.72 -1.50
CA ARG A 212 -32.68 3.00 -0.39
C ARG A 212 -33.21 3.94 0.70
N TYR A 213 -32.51 5.05 0.98
CA TYR A 213 -33.03 6.06 1.91
C TYR A 213 -34.26 6.78 1.35
N ALA A 214 -34.30 7.06 0.05
CA ALA A 214 -35.47 7.64 -0.59
C ALA A 214 -36.69 6.71 -0.54
N GLU A 215 -36.49 5.39 -0.66
CA GLU A 215 -37.55 4.38 -0.51
C GLU A 215 -38.05 4.24 0.93
N LEU A 216 -37.19 4.48 1.93
CA LEU A 216 -37.48 4.31 3.36
C LEU A 216 -37.94 5.59 4.06
N SER A 217 -37.87 6.75 3.42
CA SER A 217 -38.31 8.04 3.96
C SER A 217 -39.70 8.40 3.40
N PRO A 218 -40.82 8.18 4.14
CA PRO A 218 -42.16 8.38 3.60
C PRO A 218 -42.61 9.85 3.48
N ALA A 219 -41.71 10.83 3.54
CA ALA A 219 -42.07 12.25 3.59
C ALA A 219 -41.12 13.13 2.77
N ALA A 220 -41.56 13.50 1.56
CA ALA A 220 -41.30 14.79 0.91
C ALA A 220 -42.22 14.93 -0.33
N HIS A 221 -43.53 14.97 -0.08
CA HIS A 221 -44.51 15.60 -0.96
C HIS A 221 -45.22 16.69 -0.17
#